data_AF-A0A657K0T6-F1
#
_entry.id   AF-A0A657K0T6-F1
#
_cell.length_a   1.000
_cell.length_b   1.000
_cell.length_c   1.000
_cell.angle_alpha   90.00
_cell.angle_beta   90.00
_cell.angle_gamma   90.00
#
_symmetry.space_group_name_H-M   'P 1'
#
loop_
_entity.id
_entity.type
_entity.pdbx_description
1 polymer ?
#
loop_
_entity_poly.entity_id
_entity_poly.type
_entity_poly.pdbx_seq_one_letter_code
_entity_poly.pdbx_strand_id
1 'polypeptide(L)' 'MKLRVTKCGCFGRIDGVVAELPVGYEFHAIDIPTAFIGRVIVLEQQSVEVEADKKKKGK' A
#
# COMPACT_ATOMS: atom_id res chain seq x y z
N MET A 1 -8.85 -4.30 -3.08
CA MET A 1 -7.64 -4.20 -3.94
C MET A 1 -6.47 -4.93 -3.30
N LYS A 2 -5.59 -5.53 -4.11
CA LYS A 2 -4.39 -6.24 -3.67
C LYS A 2 -3.17 -5.32 -3.80
N LEU A 3 -2.46 -5.12 -2.71
CA LEU A 3 -1.26 -4.29 -2.60
C LEU A 3 -0.03 -5.14 -2.35
N ARG A 4 1.13 -4.69 -2.85
CA ARG A 4 2.43 -5.28 -2.55
C ARG A 4 3.40 -4.23 -2.04
N VAL A 5 4.05 -4.54 -0.92
CA VAL A 5 5.11 -3.70 -0.35
C VAL A 5 6.33 -3.75 -1.25
N THR A 6 6.80 -2.59 -1.71
CA THR A 6 8.02 -2.47 -2.52
C THR A 6 9.15 -1.80 -1.76
N LYS A 7 8.85 -1.13 -0.65
CA LYS A 7 9.82 -0.39 0.16
C LYS A 7 9.61 -0.65 1.65
N CYS A 8 10.71 -0.81 2.39
CA CYS A 8 10.69 -0.99 3.85
C CYS A 8 10.06 0.22 4.57
N GLY A 9 9.70 0.04 5.83
CA GLY A 9 9.02 1.06 6.64
C GLY A 9 7.49 1.11 6.50
N CYS A 10 6.90 0.07 5.90
CA CYS A 10 5.46 -0.15 5.98
C CYS A 10 5.16 -0.92 7.26
N PHE A 11 4.33 -0.38 8.16
CA PHE A 11 3.96 -1.06 9.40
C PHE A 11 2.52 -1.50 9.34
N GLY A 12 2.30 -2.79 9.55
CA GLY A 12 0.98 -3.41 9.55
C GLY A 12 0.74 -4.17 10.85
N ARG A 13 -0.47 -4.72 10.98
CA ARG A 13 -0.78 -5.64 12.07
C ARG A 13 -0.69 -7.07 11.55
N ILE A 14 0.35 -7.79 11.97
CA ILE A 14 0.54 -9.21 11.67
C ILE A 14 0.22 -9.98 12.96
N ASP A 15 -0.74 -10.91 12.90
CA ASP A 15 -1.14 -11.72 14.05
C ASP A 15 -1.49 -10.90 15.32
N GLY A 16 -2.13 -9.75 15.13
CA GLY A 16 -2.50 -8.87 16.23
C GLY A 16 -1.36 -8.01 16.80
N VAL A 17 -0.13 -8.13 16.29
CA VAL A 17 1.04 -7.34 16.69
C VAL A 17 1.38 -6.32 15.60
N VAL A 18 1.71 -5.08 15.99
CA VAL A 18 2.21 -4.08 15.03
C VAL A 18 3.66 -4.42 14.68
N ALA A 19 3.89 -4.74 13.42
CA ALA A 19 5.20 -5.17 12.92
C ALA A 19 5.47 -4.55 11.54
N GLU A 20 6.75 -4.45 11.19
CA GLU A 20 7.15 -4.03 9.84
C GLU A 20 6.79 -5.12 8.83
N LEU A 21 6.13 -4.72 7.73
CA LEU A 21 5.81 -5.59 6.61
C LEU A 21 7.06 -5.76 5.73
N PRO A 22 7.47 -7.01 5.44
CA PRO A 22 8.62 -7.23 4.59
C PRO A 22 8.35 -6.79 3.15
N VAL A 23 9.41 -6.38 2.44
CA VAL A 23 9.32 -6.12 1.00
C VAL A 23 8.90 -7.38 0.27
N GLY A 24 7.93 -7.25 -0.64
CA GLY A 24 7.28 -8.37 -1.31
C GLY A 24 6.02 -8.86 -0.60
N TYR A 25 5.72 -8.39 0.61
CA TYR A 25 4.48 -8.75 1.30
C TYR A 25 3.25 -8.24 0.54
N GLU A 26 2.33 -9.16 0.26
CA GLU A 26 1.09 -8.89 -0.45
C GLU A 26 -0.10 -8.94 0.52
N PHE A 27 -0.96 -7.94 0.48
CA PHE A 27 -2.14 -7.86 1.35
C PHE A 27 -3.33 -7.23 0.64
N HIS A 28 -4.52 -7.54 1.13
CA HIS A 28 -5.75 -6.92 0.66
C HIS A 28 -6.08 -5.70 1.50
N ALA A 29 -6.38 -4.59 0.82
CA ALA A 29 -6.86 -3.37 1.43
C ALA A 29 -8.06 -2.83 0.65
N ILE A 30 -8.86 -2.00 1.31
CA ILE A 30 -9.95 -1.28 0.66
C ILE A 30 -9.38 -0.07 -0.10
N ASP A 31 -8.36 0.59 0.46
CA ASP A 31 -7.67 1.74 -0.11
C ASP A 31 -6.19 1.76 0.30
N ILE A 32 -5.36 2.60 -0.35
CA ILE A 32 -3.93 2.76 0.01
C ILE A 32 -3.80 3.72 1.21
N PRO A 33 -3.31 3.24 2.37
CA PRO A 33 -3.07 4.13 3.51
C PRO A 33 -2.09 5.25 3.12
N THR A 34 -2.28 6.47 3.62
CA THR A 34 -1.38 7.61 3.33
C THR A 34 0.08 7.30 3.70
N ALA A 35 0.30 6.54 4.77
CA ALA A 35 1.62 6.08 5.19
C ALA A 35 2.27 5.07 4.22
N PHE A 36 1.52 4.53 3.28
CA PHE A 36 1.96 3.51 2.33
C PHE A 36 2.10 4.08 0.90
N ILE A 37 1.64 5.31 0.68
CA ILE A 37 1.76 6.03 -0.61
C ILE A 37 3.23 6.12 -1.02
N GLY A 38 3.53 5.65 -2.24
CA GLY A 38 4.90 5.59 -2.78
C GLY A 38 5.78 4.48 -2.20
N ARG A 39 5.27 3.64 -1.30
CA ARG A 39 5.97 2.47 -0.71
C ARG A 39 5.35 1.13 -1.08
N VAL A 40 4.13 1.14 -1.62
CA VAL A 40 3.42 -0.04 -2.14
C VAL A 40 3.03 0.14 -3.60
N ILE A 41 2.79 -0.97 -4.29
CA ILE A 41 2.20 -1.02 -5.63
C ILE A 41 0.87 -1.75 -5.60
N VAL A 42 -0.03 -1.40 -6.51
CA VAL A 42 -1.29 -2.12 -6.69
C VAL A 42 -1.08 -3.26 -7.66
N LEU A 43 -1.33 -4.49 -7.22
CA LEU A 43 -1.26 -5.69 -8.05
C LEU A 43 -2.60 -5.99 -8.71
N GLU A 44 -3.70 -5.81 -7.97
CA GLU A 44 -5.04 -6.09 -8.46
C GLU A 44 -6.02 -5.03 -7.94
N GLN A 45 -6.57 -4.24 -8.86
CA GLN A 45 -7.65 -3.31 -8.57
C GLN A 45 -8.97 -4.05 -8.77
N GLN A 46 -9.59 -4.51 -7.68
CA GLN A 46 -11.04 -4.78 -7.75
C GLN A 46 -11.71 -3.42 -7.91
N SER A 47 -12.43 -3.24 -9.01
CA SER A 47 -13.11 -2.01 -9.42
C SER A 47 -14.10 -1.53 -8.35
N VAL A 48 -13.60 -0.84 -7.35
CA VAL A 48 -14.36 0.10 -6.54
C VAL A 48 -13.62 1.41 -6.72
N GLU A 49 -14.24 2.28 -7.49
CA GLU A 49 -13.80 3.62 -7.84
C GLU A 49 -13.38 4.39 -6.57
N VAL A 50 -12.07 4.48 -6.34
CA VAL A 50 -11.49 5.41 -5.35
C VAL A 50 -10.30 6.09 -6.01
N GLU A 51 -10.51 7.36 -6.36
CA GLU A 51 -9.50 8.28 -6.83
C GLU A 51 -8.38 8.43 -5.80
N ALA A 52 -7.20 7.88 -6.08
CA ALA A 52 -5.97 8.23 -5.37
C ALA A 52 -5.09 9.12 -6.26
N ASP A 53 -5.25 10.41 -5.98
CA ASP A 53 -4.65 11.62 -6.51
C ASP A 53 -3.14 11.57 -6.88
N LYS A 54 -2.84 12.24 -7.99
CA LYS A 54 -1.52 12.54 -8.52
C LYS A 54 -0.76 13.48 -7.57
N LYS A 55 0.53 13.22 -7.34
CA LYS A 55 1.49 14.33 -7.25
C LYS A 55 2.87 14.00 -7.81
N LYS A 56 2.97 14.00 -9.13
CA LYS A 56 4.18 14.45 -9.83
C LYS A 56 4.11 15.97 -9.94
N LYS A 57 5.07 16.67 -9.33
CA LYS A 57 5.45 18.06 -9.68
C LYS A 57 6.95 18.13 -9.36
N GLY A 58 7.89 18.11 -10.31
CA GLY A 58 7.84 18.59 -11.68
C GLY A 58 8.21 20.07 -11.69
N LYS A 59 9.51 20.37 -11.61
CA LYS A 59 10.15 21.45 -12.37
C LYS A 59 11.65 21.19 -12.46
#